data_AF-A0A847A683-F1
#
_entry.id   AF-A0A847A683-F1
#
_cell.length_a   1.000
_cell.length_b   1.000
_cell.length_c   1.000
_cell.angle_alpha   90.00
_cell.angle_beta   90.00
_cell.angle_gamma   90.00
#
_symmetry.space_group_name_H-M   'P 1'
#
loop_
_entity.id
_entity.type
_entity.pdbx_description
1 polymer ?
#
loop_
_entity_poly.entity_id
_entity_poly.type
_entity_poly.pdbx_seq_one_letter_code
_entity_poly.pdbx_strand_id
1 'polypeptide(L)'
;MNLSAFPDFSEKSFDADFLNLLMFDISGGMRSVTIPRGYVTEAVFRDGIGFDASNYGFAKVDKSDMVAIPDRSAAFLEEREEFRTVHVICDVVSTERNTFDQYPRSVAERTAAFLREKNLADRAMMLVELEYYVFESVEYSTGLDHAGYSVGSSEGLGEEYSSVPRFGPHKGYHRLPPEDRYLDFRNRTVHIMEQAGIPVKYHHHEVGASQLEIELDFMDLVRAADSVCVAKWIIRTVAEEMGLFVTFMPKPLYKMPGSGMHVHQFLERGGTSLFPGRGLHGLS
;
A
#
# COMPACT_ATOMS: atom_id res chain seq x y z
N MET A 1 -2.00 3.20 -16.41
CA MET A 1 -0.73 2.65 -15.91
C MET A 1 -0.59 1.16 -16.26
N ASN A 2 0.63 0.68 -16.56
CA ASN A 2 0.97 -0.75 -16.67
C ASN A 2 2.16 -1.05 -15.75
N LEU A 3 2.05 -2.07 -14.91
CA LEU A 3 3.10 -2.46 -13.97
C LEU A 3 3.63 -3.85 -14.29
N SER A 4 4.86 -4.16 -13.90
CA SER A 4 5.40 -5.52 -13.89
C SER A 4 6.41 -5.70 -12.76
N ALA A 5 6.44 -6.88 -12.14
CA ALA A 5 7.46 -7.22 -11.15
C ALA A 5 8.86 -7.10 -11.78
N PHE A 6 9.80 -6.48 -11.06
CA PHE A 6 11.16 -6.25 -11.54
C PHE A 6 12.23 -6.56 -10.47
N PRO A 7 12.27 -7.77 -9.90
CA PRO A 7 13.23 -8.12 -8.86
C PRO A 7 14.64 -8.37 -9.42
N ASP A 8 15.64 -8.23 -8.56
CA ASP A 8 17.02 -8.71 -8.75
C ASP A 8 17.76 -8.15 -9.98
N PHE A 9 17.59 -6.86 -10.24
CA PHE A 9 18.26 -6.16 -11.33
C PHE A 9 19.63 -5.54 -10.95
N SER A 10 20.39 -5.15 -11.96
CA SER A 10 21.71 -4.50 -11.88
C SER A 10 21.77 -3.28 -12.80
N GLU A 11 22.82 -2.45 -12.70
CA GLU A 11 23.04 -1.33 -13.63
C GLU A 11 23.04 -1.79 -15.09
N LYS A 12 23.61 -2.98 -15.36
CA LYS A 12 23.71 -3.53 -16.71
C LYS A 12 22.37 -4.03 -17.25
N SER A 13 21.49 -4.49 -16.37
CA SER A 13 20.14 -4.95 -16.74
C SER A 13 19.08 -3.84 -16.55
N PHE A 14 19.50 -2.65 -16.12
CA PHE A 14 18.62 -1.51 -15.92
C PHE A 14 18.29 -0.86 -17.27
N ASP A 15 17.07 -1.15 -17.74
CA ASP A 15 16.52 -0.72 -19.01
C ASP A 15 15.24 0.09 -18.79
N ALA A 16 15.40 1.28 -18.23
CA ALA A 16 14.34 2.24 -17.96
C ALA A 16 14.88 3.67 -18.02
N ASP A 17 14.00 4.64 -18.26
CA ASP A 17 14.34 6.06 -18.35
C ASP A 17 14.64 6.65 -16.97
N PHE A 18 13.96 6.15 -15.94
CA PHE A 18 14.05 6.66 -14.57
C PHE A 18 14.14 5.54 -13.54
N LEU A 19 14.91 5.79 -12.47
CA LEU A 19 14.85 5.04 -11.23
C LEU A 19 14.14 5.89 -10.18
N ASN A 20 13.01 5.42 -9.68
CA ASN A 20 12.25 6.08 -8.63
C ASN A 20 12.47 5.37 -7.29
N LEU A 21 13.17 6.04 -6.38
CA LEU A 21 13.49 5.55 -5.05
C LEU A 21 12.30 5.82 -4.13
N LEU A 22 11.66 4.76 -3.62
CA LEU A 22 10.49 4.85 -2.76
C LEU A 22 10.90 4.72 -1.29
N MET A 23 10.39 5.61 -0.45
CA MET A 23 10.57 5.61 1.00
C MET A 23 9.22 5.81 1.70
N PHE A 24 9.15 5.53 2.99
CA PHE A 24 7.94 5.71 3.79
C PHE A 24 8.12 6.79 4.86
N ASP A 25 7.11 7.65 5.04
CA ASP A 25 7.06 8.55 6.20
C ASP A 25 6.42 7.86 7.43
N ILE A 26 6.50 8.52 8.59
CA ILE A 26 5.96 7.95 9.84
C ILE A 26 4.45 7.72 9.82
N SER A 27 3.72 8.41 8.94
CA SER A 27 2.28 8.24 8.76
C SER A 27 1.92 7.09 7.80
N GLY A 28 2.93 6.40 7.26
CA GLY A 28 2.76 5.34 6.26
C GLY A 28 2.56 5.87 4.84
N GLY A 29 2.79 7.16 4.61
CA GLY A 29 2.77 7.77 3.29
C GLY A 29 4.00 7.38 2.48
N MET A 30 3.79 7.00 1.22
CA MET A 30 4.88 6.73 0.28
C MET A 30 5.43 8.06 -0.27
N ARG A 31 6.75 8.20 -0.21
CA ARG A 31 7.53 9.35 -0.67
C ARG A 31 8.54 8.86 -1.70
N SER A 32 9.04 9.75 -2.54
CA SER A 32 10.00 9.32 -3.54
C SER A 32 11.01 10.37 -4.00
N VAL A 33 12.12 9.88 -4.53
CA VAL A 33 13.13 10.65 -5.25
C VAL A 33 13.41 9.95 -6.57
N THR A 34 13.12 10.62 -7.69
CA THR A 34 13.35 10.07 -9.03
C THR A 34 14.66 10.58 -9.61
N ILE A 35 15.50 9.67 -10.10
CA ILE A 35 16.74 10.01 -10.80
C ILE A 35 16.67 9.54 -12.26
N PRO A 36 17.27 10.30 -13.20
CA PRO A 36 17.31 9.91 -14.61
C PRO A 36 18.32 8.76 -14.84
N ARG A 37 18.12 7.99 -15.91
CA ARG A 37 18.98 6.86 -16.32
C ARG A 37 20.48 7.16 -16.28
N GLY A 38 20.88 8.36 -16.68
CA GLY A 38 22.29 8.77 -16.71
C GLY A 38 22.95 8.89 -15.33
N TYR A 39 22.16 8.95 -14.25
CA TYR A 39 22.65 8.97 -12.87
C TYR A 39 22.63 7.57 -12.22
N VAL A 40 21.98 6.59 -12.85
CA VAL A 40 21.87 5.22 -12.34
C VAL A 40 23.20 4.49 -12.56
N THR A 41 23.86 4.15 -11.45
CA THR A 41 25.15 3.42 -11.44
C THR A 41 25.13 2.32 -10.38
N GLU A 42 26.06 1.36 -10.44
CA GLU A 42 26.25 0.38 -9.35
C GLU A 42 26.54 1.04 -7.99
N ALA A 43 27.14 2.24 -7.99
CA ALA A 43 27.33 3.02 -6.77
C ALA A 43 25.99 3.51 -6.19
N VAL A 44 25.01 3.88 -7.02
CA VAL A 44 23.66 4.23 -6.52
C VAL A 44 23.00 3.04 -5.84
N PHE A 45 23.12 1.84 -6.42
CA PHE A 45 22.53 0.65 -5.81
C PHE A 45 23.26 0.18 -4.56
N ARG A 46 24.58 0.38 -4.48
CA ARG A 46 25.38 -0.03 -3.31
C ARG A 46 25.34 1.01 -2.19
N ASP A 47 25.52 2.27 -2.54
CA ASP A 47 25.74 3.38 -1.62
C ASP A 47 24.48 4.24 -1.44
N GLY A 48 23.45 4.08 -2.27
CA GLY A 48 22.21 4.85 -2.16
C GLY A 48 22.33 6.31 -2.59
N ILE A 49 21.24 7.06 -2.36
CA ILE A 49 21.13 8.50 -2.64
C ILE A 49 20.83 9.26 -1.35
N GLY A 50 21.57 10.34 -1.12
CA GLY A 50 21.28 11.27 -0.01
C GLY A 50 19.98 12.04 -0.25
N PHE A 51 19.17 12.21 0.79
CA PHE A 51 17.95 13.02 0.75
C PHE A 51 17.68 13.69 2.11
N ASP A 52 16.87 14.76 2.09
CA ASP A 52 16.42 15.45 3.30
C ASP A 52 15.15 14.78 3.86
N ALA A 53 15.29 14.14 5.02
CA ALA A 53 14.21 13.46 5.73
C ALA A 53 13.43 14.35 6.72
N SER A 54 13.69 15.66 6.75
CA SER A 54 13.06 16.61 7.68
C SER A 54 11.53 16.61 7.62
N ASN A 55 10.97 16.25 6.46
CA ASN A 55 9.54 16.22 6.19
C ASN A 55 8.90 14.82 6.30
N TYR A 56 9.63 13.83 6.83
CA TYR A 56 9.12 12.46 6.99
C TYR A 56 8.51 12.18 8.37
N GLY A 57 8.59 13.16 9.27
CA GLY A 57 7.97 13.09 10.61
C GLY A 57 8.76 12.29 11.65
N PHE A 58 9.92 11.74 11.31
CA PHE A 58 10.76 10.97 12.24
C PHE A 58 12.12 11.58 12.57
N ALA A 59 12.74 12.37 11.68
CA ALA A 59 14.03 13.01 11.97
C ALA A 59 13.84 14.35 12.71
N LYS A 60 14.66 14.62 13.74
CA LYS A 60 14.82 15.99 14.23
C LYS A 60 15.54 16.82 13.16
N VAL A 61 15.18 18.10 13.03
CA VAL A 61 15.67 19.00 11.98
C VAL A 61 17.21 19.08 11.92
N ASP A 62 17.90 18.82 13.03
CA ASP A 62 19.37 18.87 13.15
C ASP A 62 20.09 17.61 12.64
N LYS A 63 19.38 16.53 12.28
CA LYS A 63 19.92 15.29 11.70
C LYS A 63 19.02 14.75 10.58
N SER A 64 18.64 15.62 9.64
CA SER A 64 17.69 15.25 8.59
C SER A 64 18.34 14.68 7.32
N ASP A 65 19.65 14.85 7.14
CA ASP A 65 20.38 14.23 6.03
C ASP A 65 20.43 12.71 6.22
N MET A 66 19.74 11.99 5.33
CA MET A 66 19.63 10.53 5.34
C MET A 66 20.01 9.97 3.97
N VAL A 67 20.20 8.65 3.89
CA VAL A 67 20.52 7.95 2.64
C VAL A 67 19.47 6.88 2.37
N ALA A 68 18.87 6.94 1.18
CA ALA A 68 17.97 5.93 0.65
C ALA A 68 18.78 4.88 -0.12
N ILE A 69 18.79 3.64 0.37
CA ILE A 69 19.49 2.51 -0.24
C ILE A 69 18.47 1.60 -0.93
N PRO A 70 18.54 1.41 -2.26
CA PRO A 70 17.60 0.56 -3.00
C PRO A 70 17.64 -0.90 -2.57
N ASP A 71 16.48 -1.47 -2.24
CA ASP A 71 16.32 -2.92 -2.11
C ASP A 71 15.85 -3.51 -3.45
N ARG A 72 16.78 -4.16 -4.15
CA ARG A 72 16.56 -4.74 -5.48
C ARG A 72 15.52 -5.86 -5.50
N SER A 73 15.22 -6.46 -4.35
CA SER A 73 14.18 -7.49 -4.24
C SER A 73 12.76 -6.88 -4.18
N ALA A 74 12.67 -5.57 -3.90
CA ALA A 74 11.42 -4.83 -3.71
C ALA A 74 11.24 -3.77 -4.81
N ALA A 75 11.25 -4.22 -6.07
CA ALA A 75 11.13 -3.35 -7.23
C ALA A 75 10.08 -3.80 -8.26
N PHE A 76 9.51 -2.81 -8.94
CA PHE A 76 8.54 -3.00 -10.01
C PHE A 76 8.75 -1.96 -11.11
N LEU A 77 8.49 -2.35 -12.35
CA LEU A 77 8.58 -1.49 -13.52
C LEU A 77 7.19 -0.91 -13.83
N GLU A 78 7.12 0.41 -14.00
CA GLU A 78 5.99 1.13 -14.56
C GLU A 78 6.28 1.49 -16.02
N GLU A 79 5.37 1.13 -16.91
CA GLU A 79 5.39 1.54 -18.30
C GLU A 79 4.23 2.51 -18.57
N ARG A 80 4.59 3.73 -18.97
CA ARG A 80 3.68 4.74 -19.52
C ARG A 80 3.97 4.93 -21.01
N GLU A 81 3.10 5.65 -21.72
CA GLU A 81 3.22 5.82 -23.18
C GLU A 81 4.59 6.38 -23.61
N GLU A 82 5.18 7.27 -22.81
CA GLU A 82 6.43 7.95 -23.15
C GLU A 82 7.66 7.44 -22.41
N PHE A 83 7.49 6.89 -21.20
CA PHE A 83 8.61 6.61 -20.29
C PHE A 83 8.42 5.30 -19.52
N ARG A 84 9.55 4.66 -19.24
CA ARG A 84 9.69 3.50 -18.37
C ARG A 84 10.35 3.92 -17.07
N THR A 85 9.72 3.61 -15.94
CA THR A 85 10.24 3.95 -14.61
C THR A 85 10.34 2.68 -13.77
N VAL A 86 11.52 2.37 -13.26
CA VAL A 86 11.65 1.33 -12.24
C VAL A 86 11.47 1.99 -10.89
N HIS A 87 10.46 1.56 -10.15
CA HIS A 87 10.25 1.91 -8.76
C HIS A 87 10.95 0.89 -7.87
N VAL A 88 11.68 1.36 -6.86
CA VAL A 88 12.39 0.50 -5.91
C VAL A 88 12.18 0.99 -4.50
N ILE A 89 11.70 0.12 -3.62
CA ILE A 89 11.59 0.43 -2.19
C ILE A 89 12.98 0.49 -1.59
N CYS A 90 13.21 1.50 -0.75
CA CYS A 90 14.51 1.79 -0.17
C CYS A 90 14.50 1.63 1.35
N ASP A 91 15.64 1.17 1.86
CA ASP A 91 16.01 1.35 3.25
C ASP A 91 16.52 2.75 3.50
N VAL A 92 16.31 3.23 4.72
CA VAL A 92 16.75 4.55 5.16
C VAL A 92 17.77 4.41 6.27
N VAL A 93 18.98 4.90 6.01
CA VAL A 93 20.10 4.91 6.96
C VAL A 93 20.63 6.32 7.17
N SER A 94 21.33 6.54 8.28
CA SER A 94 22.06 7.79 8.49
C SER A 94 23.23 7.93 7.51
N THR A 95 23.79 9.14 7.42
CA THR A 95 25.04 9.39 6.67
C THR A 95 26.24 8.54 7.16
N GLU A 96 26.21 8.10 8.41
CA GLU A 96 27.17 7.17 9.01
C GLU A 96 26.85 5.68 8.73
N ARG A 97 25.81 5.40 7.95
CA ARG A 97 25.32 4.04 7.61
C ARG A 97 24.70 3.27 8.77
N ASN A 98 24.29 3.96 9.84
CA ASN A 98 23.55 3.34 10.92
C ASN A 98 22.06 3.19 10.52
N THR A 99 21.46 2.05 10.85
CA THR A 99 20.02 1.84 10.66
C THR A 99 19.23 2.90 11.41
N PHE A 100 18.18 3.43 10.80
CA PHE A 100 17.37 4.45 11.44
C PHE A 100 16.24 3.81 12.25
N ASP A 101 16.27 4.00 13.57
CA ASP A 101 15.37 3.28 14.47
C ASP A 101 13.89 3.65 14.31
N GLN A 102 13.61 4.85 13.79
CA GLN A 102 12.27 5.35 13.59
C GLN A 102 11.73 5.10 12.17
N TYR A 103 12.54 4.54 11.26
CA TYR A 103 12.06 4.18 9.92
C TYR A 103 11.14 2.95 10.01
N PRO A 104 9.88 3.02 9.55
CA PRO A 104 8.92 1.92 9.72
C PRO A 104 9.40 0.59 9.12
N ARG A 105 10.03 0.63 7.94
CA ARG A 105 10.53 -0.58 7.27
C ARG A 105 11.65 -1.24 8.07
N SER A 106 12.60 -0.46 8.57
CA SER A 106 13.68 -1.00 9.44
C SER A 106 13.16 -1.56 10.75
N VAL A 107 12.05 -1.04 11.30
CA VAL A 107 11.39 -1.65 12.47
C VAL A 107 10.84 -3.04 12.11
N ALA A 108 10.19 -3.19 10.95
CA ALA A 108 9.67 -4.47 10.48
C ALA A 108 10.80 -5.49 10.24
N GLU A 109 11.90 -5.07 9.60
CA GLU A 109 13.08 -5.90 9.34
C GLU A 109 13.75 -6.37 10.63
N ARG A 110 13.98 -5.45 11.59
CA ARG A 110 14.54 -5.81 12.90
C ARG A 110 13.62 -6.75 13.67
N THR A 111 12.30 -6.59 13.54
CA THR A 111 11.33 -7.51 14.17
C THR A 111 11.44 -8.91 13.57
N ALA A 112 11.53 -9.02 12.24
CA ALA A 112 11.74 -10.30 11.57
C ALA A 112 13.09 -10.94 11.94
N ALA A 113 14.17 -10.15 12.03
CA ALA A 113 15.48 -10.61 12.48
C ALA A 113 15.44 -11.11 13.94
N PHE A 114 14.80 -10.36 14.83
CA PHE A 114 14.66 -10.71 16.24
C PHE A 114 13.98 -12.08 16.45
N LEU A 115 12.93 -12.38 15.67
CA LEU A 115 12.26 -13.69 15.73
C LEU A 115 13.22 -14.85 15.46
N ARG A 116 14.10 -14.69 14.46
CA ARG A 116 15.12 -15.69 14.09
C ARG A 116 16.23 -15.77 15.13
N GLU A 117 16.77 -14.64 15.55
CA GLU A 117 17.86 -14.56 16.54
C GLU A 117 17.48 -15.17 17.89
N LYS A 118 16.22 -14.98 18.31
CA LYS A 118 15.68 -15.57 19.53
C LYS A 118 15.16 -17.00 19.34
N ASN A 119 15.29 -17.57 18.15
CA ASN A 119 14.80 -18.89 17.80
C ASN A 119 13.31 -19.07 18.15
N LEU A 120 12.51 -18.03 17.90
CA LEU A 120 11.06 -18.00 18.15
C LEU A 120 10.27 -18.45 16.91
N ALA A 121 10.69 -18.03 15.72
CA ALA A 121 10.11 -18.40 14.43
C ALA A 121 11.08 -18.07 13.30
N ASP A 122 10.93 -18.72 12.14
CA ASP A 122 11.70 -18.43 10.94
C ASP A 122 11.10 -17.23 10.17
N ARG A 123 9.77 -17.14 10.14
CA ARG A 123 9.00 -16.08 9.48
C ARG A 123 7.76 -15.72 10.30
N ALA A 124 7.34 -14.46 10.19
CA ALA A 124 5.99 -14.04 10.56
C ALA A 124 5.23 -13.80 9.26
N MET A 125 4.12 -14.50 9.07
CA MET A 125 3.29 -14.44 7.88
C MET A 125 2.08 -13.57 8.17
N MET A 126 1.77 -12.67 7.23
CA MET A 126 0.72 -11.67 7.33
C MET A 126 -0.13 -11.71 6.05
N LEU A 127 -1.44 -11.75 6.23
CA LEU A 127 -2.44 -11.49 5.21
C LEU A 127 -3.21 -10.23 5.65
N VAL A 128 -3.49 -9.34 4.70
CA VAL A 128 -4.08 -8.04 5.00
C VAL A 128 -5.30 -7.79 4.13
N GLU A 129 -6.44 -7.57 4.78
CA GLU A 129 -7.68 -7.10 4.17
C GLU A 129 -7.66 -5.56 4.17
N LEU A 130 -7.80 -4.96 2.99
CA LEU A 130 -7.83 -3.51 2.81
C LEU A 130 -9.26 -3.08 2.49
N GLU A 131 -9.99 -2.65 3.50
CA GLU A 131 -11.27 -1.97 3.29
C GLU A 131 -11.04 -0.49 2.94
N TYR A 132 -11.86 0.03 2.03
CA TYR A 132 -11.81 1.43 1.62
C TYR A 132 -13.14 1.88 1.03
N TYR A 133 -13.31 3.19 0.90
CA TYR A 133 -14.44 3.79 0.19
C TYR A 133 -14.00 4.39 -1.13
N VAL A 134 -14.86 4.29 -2.13
CA VAL A 134 -14.73 4.93 -3.44
C VAL A 134 -15.90 5.89 -3.67
N PHE A 135 -15.65 7.03 -4.27
CA PHE A 135 -16.65 8.06 -4.55
C PHE A 135 -16.48 8.61 -5.97
N GLU A 136 -17.56 9.10 -6.55
CA GLU A 136 -17.56 9.80 -7.85
C GLU A 136 -17.35 11.31 -7.66
N SER A 137 -17.69 11.85 -6.49
CA SER A 137 -17.40 13.23 -6.13
C SER A 137 -17.05 13.36 -4.65
N VAL A 138 -16.16 14.30 -4.34
CA VAL A 138 -15.79 14.67 -2.98
C VAL A 138 -15.59 16.18 -2.95
N GLU A 139 -16.28 16.86 -2.04
CA GLU A 139 -16.06 18.28 -1.76
C GLU A 139 -15.75 18.44 -0.28
N TYR A 140 -14.82 19.32 0.06
CA TYR A 140 -14.59 19.71 1.43
C TYR A 140 -14.24 21.19 1.49
N SER A 141 -14.56 21.83 2.62
CA SER A 141 -14.14 23.19 2.90
C SER A 141 -13.76 23.34 4.37
N THR A 142 -12.73 24.12 4.62
CA THR A 142 -12.27 24.48 5.97
C THR A 142 -11.83 25.94 5.93
N GLY A 143 -12.73 26.82 6.32
CA GLY A 143 -12.49 28.26 6.46
C GLY A 143 -12.49 28.69 7.93
N LEU A 144 -12.31 29.98 8.17
CA LEU A 144 -12.32 30.54 9.54
C LEU A 144 -13.70 30.44 10.21
N ASP A 145 -14.78 30.41 9.42
CA ASP A 145 -16.17 30.48 9.84
C ASP A 145 -17.01 29.27 9.40
N HIS A 146 -16.41 28.31 8.69
CA HIS A 146 -17.11 27.13 8.19
C HIS A 146 -16.19 25.91 8.08
N ALA A 147 -16.76 24.73 8.28
CA ALA A 147 -16.13 23.47 7.96
C ALA A 147 -17.20 22.49 7.47
N GLY A 148 -16.89 21.71 6.44
CA GLY A 148 -17.83 20.73 5.90
C GLY A 148 -17.20 19.86 4.83
N TYR A 149 -17.85 18.75 4.53
CA TYR A 149 -17.54 17.91 3.38
C TYR A 149 -18.80 17.19 2.89
N SER A 150 -18.79 16.79 1.63
CA SER A 150 -19.82 15.98 0.98
C SER A 150 -19.15 14.96 0.06
N VAL A 151 -19.85 13.85 -0.18
CA VAL A 151 -19.40 12.81 -1.11
C VAL A 151 -20.58 12.34 -1.96
N GLY A 152 -20.30 11.99 -3.21
CA GLY A 152 -21.27 11.46 -4.17
C GLY A 152 -20.90 10.06 -4.64
N SER A 153 -21.91 9.21 -4.82
CA SER A 153 -21.77 7.90 -5.45
C SER A 153 -23.09 7.47 -6.06
N SER A 154 -23.01 6.88 -7.26
CA SER A 154 -24.14 6.26 -7.95
C SER A 154 -24.81 5.10 -7.20
N GLU A 155 -24.23 4.65 -6.08
CA GLU A 155 -24.86 3.73 -5.12
C GLU A 155 -25.73 4.45 -4.08
N GLY A 156 -26.03 5.74 -4.30
CA GLY A 156 -27.05 6.49 -3.55
C GLY A 156 -26.56 7.44 -2.49
N LEU A 157 -25.31 7.88 -2.59
CA LEU A 157 -24.73 8.90 -1.72
C LEU A 157 -24.73 10.23 -2.48
N GLY A 158 -25.14 11.31 -1.80
CA GLY A 158 -25.26 12.64 -2.40
C GLY A 158 -26.63 12.93 -3.03
N GLU A 159 -26.97 14.21 -3.15
CA GLU A 159 -28.28 14.65 -3.65
C GLU A 159 -28.52 14.25 -5.11
N GLU A 160 -27.48 14.33 -5.94
CA GLU A 160 -27.49 13.95 -7.35
C GLU A 160 -27.97 12.51 -7.58
N TYR A 161 -27.64 11.61 -6.64
CA TYR A 161 -27.94 10.18 -6.75
C TYR A 161 -29.16 9.74 -5.94
N SER A 162 -29.86 10.68 -5.32
CA SER A 162 -30.97 10.41 -4.39
C SER A 162 -32.12 9.63 -5.03
N SER A 163 -32.36 9.82 -6.33
CA SER A 163 -33.43 9.18 -7.11
C SER A 163 -32.99 7.95 -7.91
N VAL A 164 -31.69 7.61 -7.90
CA VAL A 164 -31.14 6.48 -8.66
C VAL A 164 -31.55 5.15 -8.00
N PRO A 165 -32.09 4.17 -8.75
CA PRO A 165 -32.36 2.82 -8.25
C PRO A 165 -31.11 2.15 -7.68
N ARG A 166 -31.20 1.65 -6.46
CA ARG A 166 -30.06 1.16 -5.67
C ARG A 166 -30.47 0.17 -4.60
N PHE A 167 -29.48 -0.57 -4.08
CA PHE A 167 -29.63 -1.36 -2.87
C PHE A 167 -29.66 -0.46 -1.62
N GLY A 168 -30.09 -1.00 -0.48
CA GLY A 168 -30.11 -0.25 0.78
C GLY A 168 -28.68 0.05 1.28
N PRO A 169 -28.40 1.20 1.92
CA PRO A 169 -27.03 1.62 2.25
C PRO A 169 -26.15 0.60 3.03
N HIS A 170 -26.76 -0.30 3.82
CA HIS A 170 -26.06 -1.35 4.58
C HIS A 170 -26.20 -2.75 3.96
N LYS A 171 -26.51 -2.81 2.68
CA LYS A 171 -26.76 -4.07 1.96
C LYS A 171 -25.81 -4.26 0.78
N GLY A 172 -24.62 -3.65 0.81
CA GLY A 172 -23.62 -3.74 -0.26
C GLY A 172 -22.88 -5.07 -0.33
N TYR A 173 -22.92 -5.87 0.74
CA TYR A 173 -22.05 -7.04 0.86
C TYR A 173 -22.26 -8.04 -0.30
N HIS A 174 -21.18 -8.32 -1.03
CA HIS A 174 -21.15 -9.27 -2.16
C HIS A 174 -22.19 -8.97 -3.26
N ARG A 175 -22.46 -7.68 -3.52
CA ARG A 175 -23.29 -7.28 -4.67
C ARG A 175 -22.61 -7.63 -5.99
N LEU A 176 -23.42 -7.87 -7.00
CA LEU A 176 -23.01 -8.12 -8.38
C LEU A 176 -23.56 -7.00 -9.28
N PRO A 177 -22.93 -6.68 -10.42
CA PRO A 177 -23.54 -5.80 -11.41
C PRO A 177 -24.96 -6.27 -11.80
N PRO A 178 -25.90 -5.34 -12.04
CA PRO A 178 -25.69 -3.90 -12.16
C PRO A 178 -25.76 -3.13 -10.83
N GLU A 179 -25.94 -3.80 -9.68
CA GLU A 179 -26.02 -3.14 -8.37
C GLU A 179 -24.64 -2.67 -7.90
N ASP A 180 -23.61 -3.50 -8.08
CA ASP A 180 -22.21 -3.14 -7.83
C ASP A 180 -21.67 -2.26 -8.96
N ARG A 181 -21.36 -1.00 -8.64
CA ARG A 181 -20.89 0.01 -9.61
C ARG A 181 -19.38 0.00 -9.81
N TYR A 182 -18.65 -0.75 -9.00
CA TYR A 182 -17.20 -0.65 -8.89
C TYR A 182 -16.47 -1.95 -9.20
N LEU A 183 -17.15 -2.96 -9.77
CA LEU A 183 -16.52 -4.23 -10.14
C LEU A 183 -15.34 -4.03 -11.11
N ASP A 184 -15.53 -3.23 -12.16
CA ASP A 184 -14.48 -2.99 -13.16
C ASP A 184 -13.28 -2.25 -12.57
N PHE A 185 -13.54 -1.30 -11.67
CA PHE A 185 -12.49 -0.63 -10.90
C PHE A 185 -11.68 -1.65 -10.08
N ARG A 186 -12.34 -2.51 -9.29
CA ARG A 186 -11.63 -3.54 -8.50
C ARG A 186 -10.88 -4.53 -9.38
N ASN A 187 -11.48 -5.01 -10.47
CA ASN A 187 -10.84 -5.93 -11.42
C ASN A 187 -9.57 -5.30 -12.02
N ARG A 188 -9.64 -4.03 -12.45
CA ARG A 188 -8.49 -3.33 -13.01
C ARG A 188 -7.39 -3.12 -11.98
N THR A 189 -7.76 -2.74 -10.77
CA THR A 189 -6.84 -2.58 -9.64
C THR A 189 -6.13 -3.88 -9.31
N VAL A 190 -6.85 -4.98 -9.14
CA VAL A 190 -6.28 -6.30 -8.81
C VAL A 190 -5.38 -6.80 -9.93
N HIS A 191 -5.79 -6.65 -11.19
CA HIS A 191 -4.95 -7.00 -12.33
C HIS A 191 -3.58 -6.30 -12.27
N ILE A 192 -3.56 -4.98 -12.00
CA ILE A 192 -2.32 -4.21 -11.89
C ILE A 192 -1.48 -4.63 -10.66
N MET A 193 -2.12 -4.94 -9.53
CA MET A 193 -1.43 -5.46 -8.34
C MET A 193 -0.72 -6.79 -8.62
N GLU A 194 -1.40 -7.72 -9.27
CA GLU A 194 -0.83 -9.02 -9.63
C GLU A 194 0.35 -8.86 -10.59
N GLN A 195 0.23 -7.97 -11.58
CA GLN A 195 1.35 -7.68 -12.48
C GLN A 195 2.54 -7.08 -11.72
N ALA A 196 2.31 -6.24 -10.71
CA ALA A 196 3.35 -5.70 -9.82
C ALA A 196 3.94 -6.73 -8.84
N GLY A 197 3.47 -7.99 -8.85
CA GLY A 197 3.94 -9.06 -7.98
C GLY A 197 3.32 -9.06 -6.58
N ILE A 198 2.23 -8.34 -6.38
CA ILE A 198 1.44 -8.35 -5.15
C ILE A 198 0.37 -9.44 -5.28
N PRO A 199 0.45 -10.53 -4.51
CA PRO A 199 -0.54 -11.59 -4.57
C PRO A 199 -1.85 -11.12 -3.93
N VAL A 200 -2.96 -11.33 -4.63
CA VAL A 200 -4.32 -11.01 -4.17
C VAL A 200 -5.10 -12.31 -4.04
N LYS A 201 -5.77 -12.50 -2.91
CA LYS A 201 -6.60 -13.68 -2.66
C LYS A 201 -7.98 -13.53 -3.27
N TYR A 202 -8.65 -12.40 -3.00
CA TYR A 202 -9.90 -12.00 -3.66
C TYR A 202 -10.21 -10.52 -3.39
N HIS A 203 -11.28 -10.00 -4.02
CA HIS A 203 -11.83 -8.69 -3.77
C HIS A 203 -13.36 -8.74 -3.87
N HIS A 204 -14.06 -7.87 -3.14
CA HIS A 204 -15.51 -7.81 -3.18
C HIS A 204 -16.05 -6.44 -2.78
N HIS A 205 -17.36 -6.27 -2.97
CA HIS A 205 -18.11 -5.18 -2.38
C HIS A 205 -18.38 -5.49 -0.90
N GLU A 206 -18.17 -4.50 -0.03
CA GLU A 206 -18.33 -4.60 1.41
C GLU A 206 -19.75 -4.19 1.85
N VAL A 207 -20.04 -4.17 3.15
CA VAL A 207 -21.38 -3.96 3.72
C VAL A 207 -22.00 -2.61 3.34
N GLY A 208 -21.21 -1.54 3.35
CA GLY A 208 -21.66 -0.18 3.08
C GLY A 208 -21.73 0.15 1.58
N ALA A 209 -22.67 1.01 1.17
CA ALA A 209 -22.64 1.61 -0.16
C ALA A 209 -21.29 2.29 -0.43
N SER A 210 -20.72 2.02 -1.60
CA SER A 210 -19.40 2.46 -2.06
C SER A 210 -18.22 2.01 -1.20
N GLN A 211 -18.43 1.04 -0.31
CA GLN A 211 -17.37 0.40 0.48
C GLN A 211 -16.91 -0.88 -0.22
N LEU A 212 -15.60 -1.03 -0.36
CA LEU A 212 -14.95 -2.10 -1.10
C LEU A 212 -13.84 -2.73 -0.26
N GLU A 213 -13.47 -3.96 -0.61
CA GLU A 213 -12.34 -4.66 -0.02
C GLU A 213 -11.48 -5.36 -1.08
N ILE A 214 -10.16 -5.33 -0.87
CA ILE A 214 -9.19 -6.20 -1.53
C ILE A 214 -8.39 -6.92 -0.44
N GLU A 215 -8.39 -8.25 -0.48
CA GLU A 215 -7.61 -9.11 0.43
C GLU A 215 -6.31 -9.57 -0.26
N LEU A 216 -5.17 -9.18 0.30
CA LEU A 216 -3.85 -9.64 -0.18
C LEU A 216 -3.58 -11.07 0.32
N ASP A 217 -2.82 -11.88 -0.40
CA ASP A 217 -2.46 -13.21 0.09
C ASP A 217 -1.33 -13.16 1.15
N PHE A 218 -1.10 -14.26 1.86
CA PHE A 218 -0.06 -14.35 2.89
C PHE A 218 1.34 -14.07 2.34
N MET A 219 2.03 -13.14 2.99
CA MET A 219 3.42 -12.77 2.72
C MET A 219 4.19 -12.70 4.04
N ASP A 220 5.52 -12.72 4.01
CA ASP A 220 6.28 -12.39 5.22
C ASP A 220 6.08 -10.92 5.62
N LEU A 221 6.31 -10.62 6.90
CA LEU A 221 6.08 -9.32 7.53
C LEU A 221 6.54 -8.12 6.70
N VAL A 222 7.77 -8.14 6.19
CA VAL A 222 8.34 -6.98 5.48
C VAL A 222 7.67 -6.85 4.13
N ARG A 223 7.57 -7.94 3.37
CA ARG A 223 6.89 -7.95 2.07
C ARG A 223 5.41 -7.57 2.18
N ALA A 224 4.72 -8.00 3.23
CA ALA A 224 3.32 -7.63 3.46
C ALA A 224 3.18 -6.12 3.70
N ALA A 225 4.05 -5.53 4.52
CA ALA A 225 4.06 -4.09 4.78
C ALA A 225 4.34 -3.28 3.50
N ASP A 226 5.38 -3.66 2.75
CA ASP A 226 5.73 -3.05 1.46
C ASP A 226 4.54 -3.14 0.48
N SER A 227 3.91 -4.32 0.38
CA SER A 227 2.78 -4.57 -0.51
C SER A 227 1.54 -3.77 -0.14
N VAL A 228 1.26 -3.56 1.15
CA VAL A 228 0.14 -2.71 1.60
C VAL A 228 0.33 -1.26 1.15
N CYS A 229 1.54 -0.72 1.25
CA CYS A 229 1.84 0.64 0.82
C CYS A 229 1.69 0.79 -0.71
N VAL A 230 2.25 -0.16 -1.48
CA VAL A 230 2.14 -0.16 -2.94
C VAL A 230 0.69 -0.38 -3.38
N ALA A 231 -0.05 -1.29 -2.72
CA ALA A 231 -1.45 -1.55 -3.01
C ALA A 231 -2.32 -0.29 -2.84
N LYS A 232 -2.14 0.45 -1.73
CA LYS A 232 -2.85 1.73 -1.51
C LYS A 232 -2.52 2.76 -2.59
N TRP A 233 -1.27 2.81 -3.05
CA TRP A 233 -0.88 3.68 -4.15
C TRP A 233 -1.54 3.25 -5.48
N ILE A 234 -1.51 1.96 -5.82
CA ILE A 234 -2.17 1.42 -7.02
C ILE A 234 -3.67 1.73 -7.00
N ILE A 235 -4.36 1.48 -5.88
CA ILE A 235 -5.80 1.76 -5.73
C ILE A 235 -6.09 3.23 -6.04
N ARG A 236 -5.29 4.17 -5.48
CA ARG A 236 -5.47 5.60 -5.72
C ARG A 236 -5.16 6.00 -7.16
N THR A 237 -4.09 5.47 -7.75
CA THR A 237 -3.72 5.79 -9.14
C THR A 237 -4.78 5.29 -10.12
N VAL A 238 -5.29 4.07 -9.93
CA VAL A 238 -6.36 3.54 -10.79
C VAL A 238 -7.66 4.34 -10.60
N ALA A 239 -7.96 4.77 -9.37
CA ALA A 239 -9.13 5.59 -9.10
C ALA A 239 -9.04 6.92 -9.86
N GLU A 240 -7.89 7.60 -9.78
CA GLU A 240 -7.63 8.84 -10.52
C GLU A 240 -7.78 8.64 -12.04
N GLU A 241 -7.22 7.56 -12.60
CA GLU A 241 -7.35 7.21 -14.03
C GLU A 241 -8.82 6.98 -14.46
N MET A 242 -9.68 6.60 -13.52
CA MET A 242 -11.12 6.34 -13.75
C MET A 242 -12.01 7.51 -13.31
N GLY A 243 -11.44 8.65 -12.87
CA GLY A 243 -12.21 9.79 -12.37
C GLY A 243 -12.94 9.53 -11.06
N LEU A 244 -12.36 8.68 -10.20
CA LEU A 244 -12.89 8.28 -8.90
C LEU A 244 -11.99 8.78 -7.77
N PHE A 245 -12.59 8.98 -6.59
CA PHE A 245 -11.88 9.35 -5.37
C PHE A 245 -11.90 8.19 -4.39
N VAL A 246 -10.74 7.79 -3.87
CA VAL A 246 -10.63 6.70 -2.87
C VAL A 246 -10.10 7.20 -1.54
N THR A 247 -10.66 6.67 -0.45
CA THR A 247 -10.17 6.88 0.91
C THR A 247 -10.11 5.60 1.73
N PHE A 248 -9.03 5.45 2.50
CA PHE A 248 -8.84 4.41 3.51
C PHE A 248 -9.08 4.96 4.92
N MET A 249 -9.77 6.10 5.05
CA MET A 249 -10.10 6.67 6.36
C MET A 249 -10.95 5.67 7.15
N PRO A 250 -10.75 5.52 8.47
CA PRO A 250 -11.51 4.55 9.26
C PRO A 250 -13.02 4.80 9.26
N LYS A 251 -13.46 6.04 9.06
CA LYS A 251 -14.87 6.41 9.11
C LYS A 251 -15.21 7.63 8.23
N PRO A 252 -15.36 7.46 6.90
CA PRO A 252 -15.69 8.58 6.02
C PRO A 252 -17.17 8.98 6.12
N LEU A 253 -18.05 8.07 6.52
CA LEU A 253 -19.51 8.26 6.54
C LEU A 253 -20.11 7.98 7.91
N TYR A 254 -20.92 8.92 8.41
CA TYR A 254 -21.67 8.75 9.66
C TYR A 254 -22.73 7.64 9.51
N LYS A 255 -22.85 6.77 10.52
CA LYS A 255 -23.77 5.60 10.56
C LYS A 255 -23.58 4.52 9.48
N MET A 256 -22.59 4.63 8.61
CA MET A 256 -22.18 3.57 7.69
C MET A 256 -21.08 2.70 8.31
N PRO A 257 -20.75 1.50 7.80
CA PRO A 257 -19.60 0.74 8.27
C PRO A 257 -18.28 1.53 8.16
N GLY A 258 -17.27 1.19 8.99
CA GLY A 258 -15.95 1.80 8.91
C GLY A 258 -15.10 1.19 7.79
N SER A 259 -13.84 1.57 7.72
CA SER A 259 -12.83 0.84 6.94
C SER A 259 -11.80 0.25 7.90
N GLY A 260 -11.73 -1.07 7.94
CA GLY A 260 -10.74 -1.86 8.66
C GLY A 260 -9.45 -2.09 7.86
N MET A 261 -8.42 -2.48 8.60
CA MET A 261 -7.27 -3.20 8.06
C MET A 261 -7.11 -4.46 8.87
N HIS A 262 -7.81 -5.53 8.50
CA HIS A 262 -7.73 -6.78 9.23
C HIS A 262 -6.42 -7.47 8.90
N VAL A 263 -5.67 -7.82 9.93
CA VAL A 263 -4.34 -8.44 9.80
C VAL A 263 -4.43 -9.85 10.34
N HIS A 264 -4.40 -10.81 9.42
CA HIS A 264 -4.37 -12.23 9.73
C HIS A 264 -2.90 -12.63 9.83
N GLN A 265 -2.52 -13.23 10.95
CA GLN A 265 -1.11 -13.50 11.21
C GLN A 265 -0.87 -14.90 11.76
N PHE A 266 0.28 -15.47 11.41
CA PHE A 266 0.84 -16.62 12.10
C PHE A 266 2.37 -16.60 12.07
N LEU A 267 2.98 -17.32 13.01
CA LEU A 267 4.41 -17.56 13.01
C LEU A 267 4.71 -18.92 12.38
N GLU A 268 5.74 -18.98 11.55
CA GLU A 268 6.16 -20.18 10.83
C GLU A 268 7.52 -20.67 11.34
N ARG A 269 7.66 -21.99 11.53
CA ARG A 269 8.94 -22.65 11.76
C ARG A 269 9.02 -23.91 10.91
N GLY A 270 10.10 -24.08 10.16
CA GLY A 270 10.28 -25.23 9.27
C GLY A 270 9.15 -25.41 8.25
N GLY A 271 8.57 -24.29 7.77
CA GLY A 271 7.46 -24.30 6.81
C GLY A 271 6.10 -24.69 7.40
N THR A 272 5.97 -24.76 8.73
CA THR A 272 4.69 -25.07 9.41
C THR A 272 4.31 -23.97 10.38
N SER A 273 3.02 -23.66 10.45
CA SER A 273 2.48 -22.69 11.41
C SER A 273 2.63 -23.19 12.85
N LEU A 274 3.06 -22.29 13.74
CA LEU A 274 3.18 -22.53 15.18
C LEU A 274 1.85 -22.37 15.93
N PHE A 275 0.84 -21.79 15.28
CA PHE A 275 -0.42 -21.40 15.94
C PHE A 275 -1.39 -22.57 16.15
N PRO A 276 -1.53 -23.56 15.24
CA PRO A 276 -2.40 -24.72 15.48
C PRO A 276 -1.93 -25.57 16.66
N GLY A 277 -2.88 -26.00 17.51
CA GLY A 277 -2.59 -26.82 18.68
C GLY A 277 -3.84 -27.40 19.35
N ARG A 278 -3.71 -27.81 20.62
CA ARG A 278 -4.78 -28.47 21.40
C ARG A 278 -5.41 -27.57 22.48
N GLY A 279 -5.07 -26.29 22.47
CA GLY A 279 -5.65 -25.27 23.33
C GLY A 279 -7.01 -24.78 22.85
N LEU A 280 -7.36 -23.56 23.26
CA LEU A 280 -8.67 -22.97 23.00
C LEU A 280 -8.88 -22.78 21.48
N HIS A 281 -10.02 -23.25 20.97
CA HIS A 281 -10.40 -23.15 19.56
C HIS A 281 -9.35 -23.69 18.55
N GLY A 282 -8.50 -24.62 18.97
CA GLY A 282 -7.49 -25.24 18.10
C GLY A 282 -6.17 -24.46 18.02
N LEU A 283 -5.93 -23.51 18.92
CA LEU A 283 -4.65 -22.80 19.04
C LEU A 283 -3.68 -23.52 20.01
N SER A 284 -2.37 -23.31 19.85
CA SER A 284 -1.30 -23.90 20.66
C SER A 284 -1.09 -23.26 22.03
#